data_AF-A0A254RU86-F1
#
_entry.id   AF-A0A254RU86-F1
#
_cell.length_a   1.000
_cell.length_b   1.000
_cell.length_c   1.000
_cell.angle_alpha   90.00
_cell.angle_beta   90.00
_cell.angle_gamma   90.00
#
_symmetry.space_group_name_H-M   'P 1'
#
loop_
_entity.id
_entity.type
_entity.pdbx_description
1 polymer ?
#
loop_
_entity_poly.entity_id
_entity_poly.type
_entity_poly.pdbx_seq_one_letter_code
_entity_poly.pdbx_strand_id
1 'polypeptide(L)'
;MKKIALFLACAVAFAGAAERYKDRMFDVSVKKDVTYASNVKHLKTLNSISAAIITYAALNDGMPVYLFDNETDLKEVSLKMDIYQPKNDTEKKRPAVLVMHGGAFAAGSKNDYDQHTVTYCDSLAARGFVTAAVEYRLGITAVIKDKALTIDSLDFSRTVYRGIQDVRAAVRYFRANADELGIDPNRIYLIGNSAGAILSLENIYMDKESEIPPAAKNAPDLGGLDAYGVQGYGSQANAVAALWGAVHDPKIIEDVKKPVLLVHGKADSTVVWKTGRPLGNIAAVLENLMPSMAASVGAMAFHVATPTLYGSYVIDSVLTANNVEHDTYFVEGQPHEFYDYEDYDVKVQKKVFDFLYDLTQKPASADRIVVALVKPSALRMGENNMSFTVSKGNNLAYAVTDLRGRIVKNGAVSAGETVDLSDLDRGVYVLRVKGERPVRFGLSR
;
A
#
# COMPACT_ATOMS: atom_id res chain seq x y z
N MET A 1 -30.50 2.24 64.49
CA MET A 1 -30.69 2.69 63.10
C MET A 1 -29.42 3.40 62.61
N LYS A 2 -28.75 2.75 61.64
CA LYS A 2 -27.75 3.20 60.65
C LYS A 2 -27.10 4.60 60.79
N LYS A 3 -25.76 4.62 60.88
CA LYS A 3 -24.81 5.37 60.02
C LYS A 3 -23.46 4.63 60.07
N ILE A 4 -23.25 3.53 59.34
CA ILE A 4 -22.70 3.42 57.98
C ILE A 4 -21.49 4.34 57.69
N ALA A 5 -20.31 3.72 57.85
CA ALA A 5 -19.16 3.66 56.95
C ALA A 5 -18.72 4.91 56.15
N LEU A 6 -17.48 5.34 56.40
CA LEU A 6 -16.61 5.91 55.38
C LEU A 6 -15.16 5.41 55.58
N PHE A 7 -14.97 4.12 55.37
CA PHE A 7 -13.70 3.57 54.90
C PHE A 7 -13.94 3.19 53.44
N LEU A 8 -13.70 4.13 52.52
CA LEU A 8 -13.67 3.82 51.09
C LEU A 8 -12.36 4.34 50.52
N ALA A 9 -11.43 3.39 50.43
CA ALA A 9 -10.47 3.20 49.36
C ALA A 9 -9.81 4.46 48.76
N CYS A 10 -8.56 4.71 49.19
CA CYS A 10 -7.51 5.08 48.24
C CYS A 10 -7.34 3.95 47.22
N ALA A 11 -8.28 3.82 46.28
CA ALA A 11 -8.02 3.18 45.01
C ALA A 11 -7.37 4.25 44.13
N VAL A 12 -6.03 4.37 44.23
CA VAL A 12 -5.26 4.99 43.16
C VAL A 12 -5.47 4.08 41.95
N ALA A 13 -6.43 4.44 41.11
CA ALA A 13 -6.52 3.90 39.78
C ALA A 13 -5.24 4.33 39.06
N PHE A 14 -4.28 3.39 38.91
CA PHE A 14 -3.31 3.47 37.84
C PHE A 14 -4.06 3.30 36.52
N ALA A 15 -4.79 4.34 36.10
CA ALA A 15 -5.01 4.55 34.68
C ALA A 15 -3.61 4.81 34.12
N GLY A 16 -3.07 3.86 33.36
CA GLY A 16 -1.78 4.06 32.68
C GLY A 16 -1.80 5.41 31.96
N ALA A 17 -0.73 6.19 32.08
CA ALA A 17 -0.64 7.45 31.35
C ALA A 17 -0.85 7.19 29.86
N ALA A 18 -1.72 7.97 29.21
CA ALA A 18 -1.98 7.86 27.79
C ALA A 18 -0.67 7.94 27.00
N GLU A 19 -0.49 7.01 26.06
CA GLU A 19 0.74 6.80 25.34
C GLU A 19 0.70 7.50 23.97
N ARG A 20 1.67 8.39 23.75
CA ARG A 20 1.82 9.13 22.49
C ARG A 20 1.94 8.20 21.30
N TYR A 21 1.33 8.58 20.18
CA TYR A 21 1.26 7.83 18.91
C TYR A 21 0.40 6.57 18.96
N LYS A 22 -0.15 6.21 20.13
CA LYS A 22 -0.98 5.03 20.32
C LYS A 22 -2.40 5.40 20.74
N ASP A 23 -2.50 6.24 21.76
CA ASP A 23 -3.77 6.68 22.34
C ASP A 23 -4.18 8.03 21.78
N ARG A 24 -5.49 8.26 21.64
CA ARG A 24 -6.02 9.58 21.23
C ARG A 24 -5.86 10.54 22.41
N MET A 25 -4.96 11.51 22.29
CA MET A 25 -4.56 12.45 23.33
C MET A 25 -4.88 13.91 23.00
N PHE A 26 -5.07 14.22 21.71
CA PHE A 26 -5.17 15.60 21.22
C PHE A 26 -6.49 15.85 20.48
N ASP A 27 -7.02 17.07 20.63
CA ASP A 27 -7.95 17.63 19.65
C ASP A 27 -7.22 17.89 18.33
N VAL A 28 -7.96 17.85 17.22
CA VAL A 28 -7.39 18.02 15.88
C VAL A 28 -7.71 19.40 15.31
N SER A 29 -6.73 20.00 14.64
CA SER A 29 -6.87 21.18 13.79
C SER A 29 -6.61 20.81 12.34
N VAL A 30 -7.35 21.41 11.41
CA VAL A 30 -7.23 21.11 9.97
C VAL A 30 -6.96 22.39 9.19
N LYS A 31 -5.84 22.42 8.45
CA LYS A 31 -5.53 23.44 7.46
C LYS A 31 -5.94 22.90 6.09
N LYS A 32 -7.05 23.41 5.56
CA LYS A 32 -7.64 22.93 4.29
C LYS A 32 -6.98 23.53 3.06
N ASP A 33 -7.04 22.78 1.97
CA ASP A 33 -6.69 23.19 0.60
C ASP A 33 -5.27 23.78 0.47
N VAL A 34 -4.33 23.23 1.24
CA VAL A 34 -2.91 23.57 1.16
C VAL A 34 -2.39 23.11 -0.19
N THR A 35 -1.90 24.04 -1.00
CA THR A 35 -1.34 23.74 -2.32
C THR A 35 0.07 23.22 -2.18
N TYR A 36 0.33 21.99 -2.65
CA TYR A 36 1.67 21.37 -2.59
C TYR A 36 2.40 21.34 -3.94
N ALA A 37 1.66 21.50 -5.03
CA ALA A 37 2.20 21.66 -6.38
C ALA A 37 1.30 22.59 -7.20
N SER A 38 1.89 23.46 -8.00
CA SER A 38 1.20 24.38 -8.92
C SER A 38 1.65 24.12 -10.36
N ASN A 39 0.88 24.61 -11.32
CA ASN A 39 1.15 24.48 -12.76
C ASN A 39 1.31 23.01 -13.20
N VAL A 40 0.58 22.11 -12.53
CA VAL A 40 0.64 20.68 -12.85
C VAL A 40 -0.16 20.44 -14.11
N LYS A 41 0.48 19.88 -15.15
CA LYS A 41 -0.23 19.55 -16.38
C LYS A 41 -1.16 18.37 -16.12
N HIS A 42 -2.44 18.59 -16.34
CA HIS A 42 -3.50 17.64 -16.11
C HIS A 42 -4.39 17.55 -17.33
N LEU A 43 -4.96 16.37 -17.56
CA LEU A 43 -5.84 16.15 -18.70
C LEU A 43 -7.04 17.11 -18.63
N LYS A 44 -7.32 17.71 -19.77
CA LYS A 44 -8.51 18.47 -20.07
C LYS A 44 -9.18 17.71 -21.19
N THR A 45 -10.44 17.28 -21.08
CA THR A 45 -11.21 16.96 -22.30
C THR A 45 -12.68 16.79 -21.98
N LEU A 46 -13.56 17.40 -22.80
CA LEU A 46 -14.95 16.98 -23.01
C LEU A 46 -15.47 17.56 -24.35
N ASN A 47 -15.61 16.72 -25.40
CA ASN A 47 -16.62 16.94 -26.45
C ASN A 47 -17.24 15.65 -27.04
N SER A 48 -16.57 14.49 -27.06
CA SER A 48 -17.11 13.28 -27.75
C SER A 48 -17.71 12.20 -26.83
N ILE A 49 -17.00 11.80 -25.76
CA ILE A 49 -17.45 10.75 -24.81
C ILE A 49 -18.36 11.33 -23.70
N SER A 50 -18.26 12.65 -23.49
CA SER A 50 -18.96 13.44 -22.48
C SER A 50 -20.47 13.27 -22.43
N ALA A 51 -21.16 13.31 -23.57
CA ALA A 51 -22.63 13.41 -23.55
C ALA A 51 -23.32 12.14 -23.02
N ALA A 52 -22.74 10.97 -23.27
CA ALA A 52 -23.30 9.68 -22.83
C ALA A 52 -22.97 9.39 -21.36
N ILE A 53 -21.76 9.70 -20.90
CA ILE A 53 -21.31 9.39 -19.53
C ILE A 53 -21.75 10.45 -18.51
N ILE A 54 -21.81 11.74 -18.89
CA ILE A 54 -22.31 12.82 -18.01
C ILE A 54 -23.81 12.67 -17.76
N THR A 55 -24.59 12.27 -18.77
CA THR A 55 -26.03 11.96 -18.59
C THR A 55 -26.21 10.79 -17.61
N TYR A 56 -25.25 9.88 -17.57
CA TYR A 56 -25.30 8.67 -16.76
C TYR A 56 -24.82 8.90 -15.30
N ALA A 57 -23.72 9.64 -15.09
CA ALA A 57 -23.23 10.03 -13.76
C ALA A 57 -24.17 11.02 -13.04
N ALA A 58 -24.95 11.81 -13.79
CA ALA A 58 -25.98 12.69 -13.24
C ALA A 58 -27.18 11.93 -12.64
N LEU A 59 -27.31 10.62 -12.89
CA LEU A 59 -28.44 9.82 -12.45
C LEU A 59 -28.14 8.91 -11.24
N ASN A 60 -26.89 8.80 -10.77
CA ASN A 60 -26.51 7.93 -9.65
C ASN A 60 -25.44 8.55 -8.72
N ASP A 61 -25.84 8.92 -7.51
CA ASP A 61 -25.04 9.22 -6.29
C ASP A 61 -23.90 10.25 -6.33
N GLY A 62 -23.79 11.06 -7.37
CA GLY A 62 -23.05 12.33 -7.30
C GLY A 62 -21.52 12.24 -7.24
N MET A 63 -20.92 11.07 -7.48
CA MET A 63 -19.48 10.93 -7.62
C MET A 63 -19.00 11.21 -9.06
N PRO A 64 -18.09 12.18 -9.28
CA PRO A 64 -17.57 12.45 -10.61
C PRO A 64 -16.59 11.33 -11.05
N VAL A 65 -16.80 10.80 -12.26
CA VAL A 65 -15.88 9.86 -12.91
C VAL A 65 -15.09 10.61 -13.99
N TYR A 66 -13.76 10.52 -13.94
CA TYR A 66 -12.84 11.22 -14.84
C TYR A 66 -12.36 10.31 -15.97
N LEU A 67 -12.93 10.49 -17.16
CA LEU A 67 -12.52 9.84 -18.41
C LEU A 67 -12.19 10.89 -19.47
N PHE A 68 -11.10 10.67 -20.21
CA PHE A 68 -10.54 11.62 -21.17
C PHE A 68 -10.37 10.98 -22.56
N ASP A 69 -10.61 11.76 -23.61
CA ASP A 69 -10.58 11.28 -25.00
C ASP A 69 -9.14 11.08 -25.52
N ASN A 70 -8.17 11.87 -25.04
CA ASN A 70 -6.76 11.78 -25.42
C ASN A 70 -5.83 12.40 -24.37
N GLU A 71 -4.53 12.07 -24.48
CA GLU A 71 -3.46 12.53 -23.57
C GLU A 71 -2.90 13.93 -23.89
N THR A 72 -3.31 14.57 -25.00
CA THR A 72 -2.65 15.76 -25.54
C THR A 72 -3.31 17.09 -25.17
N ASP A 73 -4.59 17.10 -24.80
CA ASP A 73 -5.27 18.30 -24.31
C ASP A 73 -5.03 18.45 -22.80
N LEU A 74 -4.16 19.39 -22.42
CA LEU A 74 -3.70 19.59 -21.05
C LEU A 74 -4.09 20.98 -20.55
N LYS A 75 -4.48 21.05 -19.27
CA LYS A 75 -4.62 22.30 -18.51
C LYS A 75 -3.69 22.27 -17.30
N GLU A 76 -3.33 23.45 -16.82
CA GLU A 76 -2.61 23.58 -15.56
C GLU A 76 -3.59 23.57 -14.38
N VAL A 77 -3.27 22.79 -13.35
CA VAL A 77 -4.01 22.72 -12.09
C VAL A 77 -3.07 22.86 -10.89
N SER A 78 -3.65 23.27 -9.75
CA SER A 78 -2.97 23.19 -8.46
C SER A 78 -3.44 21.95 -7.72
N LEU A 79 -2.49 21.16 -7.22
CA LEU A 79 -2.78 20.01 -6.37
C LEU A 79 -2.77 20.41 -4.90
N LYS A 80 -3.75 19.89 -4.18
CA LYS A 80 -4.10 20.34 -2.82
C LYS A 80 -4.14 19.17 -1.85
N MET A 81 -4.01 19.49 -0.57
CA MET A 81 -4.18 18.55 0.53
C MET A 81 -4.74 19.25 1.76
N ASP A 82 -5.35 18.47 2.65
CA ASP A 82 -5.80 18.95 3.95
C ASP A 82 -4.84 18.41 5.01
N ILE A 83 -4.20 19.31 5.77
CA ILE A 83 -3.23 18.95 6.81
C ILE A 83 -3.90 18.95 8.17
N TYR A 84 -3.87 17.82 8.86
CA TYR A 84 -4.42 17.60 10.20
C TYR A 84 -3.28 17.58 11.22
N GLN A 85 -3.44 18.33 12.31
CA GLN A 85 -2.40 18.49 13.33
C GLN A 85 -2.99 18.44 14.74
N PRO A 86 -2.27 17.85 15.71
CA PRO A 86 -2.66 17.88 17.12
C PRO A 86 -2.60 19.32 17.64
N LYS A 87 -3.70 19.79 18.22
CA LYS A 87 -3.79 21.12 18.84
C LYS A 87 -2.94 21.19 20.11
N ASN A 88 -2.29 22.34 20.30
CA ASN A 88 -1.48 22.66 21.49
C ASN A 88 -0.35 21.67 21.78
N ASP A 89 0.07 20.91 20.77
CA ASP A 89 1.17 19.98 20.90
C ASP A 89 2.52 20.71 20.84
N THR A 90 3.38 20.42 21.81
CA THR A 90 4.69 21.05 21.96
C THR A 90 5.82 20.29 21.28
N GLU A 91 5.59 19.03 20.87
CA GLU A 91 6.59 18.25 20.13
C GLU A 91 6.90 18.89 18.77
N LYS A 92 8.19 19.01 18.44
CA LYS A 92 8.69 19.72 17.26
C LYS A 92 9.21 18.81 16.17
N LYS A 93 9.35 17.51 16.44
CA LYS A 93 9.84 16.50 15.48
C LYS A 93 8.88 15.32 15.40
N ARG A 94 7.64 15.60 14.99
CA ARG A 94 6.57 14.60 14.89
C ARG A 94 6.71 13.78 13.61
N PRO A 95 6.38 12.48 13.63
CA PRO A 95 6.19 11.72 12.40
C PRO A 95 5.01 12.29 11.59
N ALA A 96 5.16 12.29 10.26
CA ALA A 96 4.12 12.69 9.32
C ALA A 96 3.52 11.47 8.61
N VAL A 97 2.21 11.48 8.35
CA VAL A 97 1.52 10.43 7.58
C VAL A 97 0.68 11.06 6.45
N LEU A 98 1.05 10.77 5.21
CA LEU A 98 0.32 11.21 4.02
C LEU A 98 -0.63 10.09 3.58
N VAL A 99 -1.91 10.38 3.45
CA VAL A 99 -2.95 9.40 3.10
C VAL A 99 -3.39 9.60 1.66
N MET A 100 -3.16 8.59 0.82
CA MET A 100 -3.54 8.55 -0.58
C MET A 100 -4.85 7.79 -0.73
N HIS A 101 -5.90 8.48 -1.20
CA HIS A 101 -7.20 7.88 -1.46
C HIS A 101 -7.16 6.86 -2.61
N GLY A 102 -8.13 5.95 -2.66
CA GLY A 102 -8.36 5.03 -3.77
C GLY A 102 -9.29 5.64 -4.83
N GLY A 103 -9.99 4.78 -5.57
CA GLY A 103 -10.90 5.22 -6.65
C GLY A 103 -10.37 4.97 -8.06
N ALA A 104 -9.53 3.93 -8.23
CA ALA A 104 -9.08 3.42 -9.54
C ALA A 104 -8.44 4.47 -10.47
N PHE A 105 -7.89 5.56 -9.93
CA PHE A 105 -7.40 6.73 -10.68
C PHE A 105 -8.49 7.48 -11.47
N ALA A 106 -9.75 7.08 -11.38
CA ALA A 106 -10.88 7.69 -12.10
C ALA A 106 -11.84 8.45 -11.19
N ALA A 107 -11.76 8.25 -9.87
CA ALA A 107 -12.59 8.89 -8.85
C ALA A 107 -11.83 8.93 -7.51
N GLY A 108 -12.54 9.34 -6.45
CA GLY A 108 -11.98 9.54 -5.11
C GLY A 108 -11.57 11.00 -4.88
N SER A 109 -11.29 11.34 -3.62
CA SER A 109 -10.76 12.66 -3.26
C SER A 109 -10.11 12.64 -1.89
N LYS A 110 -9.39 13.72 -1.54
CA LYS A 110 -8.89 13.95 -0.18
C LYS A 110 -9.99 14.05 0.89
N ASN A 111 -11.25 14.26 0.49
CA ASN A 111 -12.39 14.37 1.40
C ASN A 111 -13.13 13.03 1.58
N ASP A 112 -12.57 11.92 1.09
CA ASP A 112 -13.22 10.61 1.12
C ASP A 112 -13.33 10.06 2.56
N TYR A 113 -14.56 9.73 2.96
CA TYR A 113 -14.88 9.09 4.24
C TYR A 113 -15.04 7.58 4.10
N ASP A 114 -15.54 7.10 2.96
CA ASP A 114 -15.87 5.70 2.71
C ASP A 114 -14.61 4.84 2.62
N GLN A 115 -13.54 5.38 2.05
CA GLN A 115 -12.22 4.74 2.00
C GLN A 115 -11.31 5.12 3.18
N HIS A 116 -11.91 5.72 4.22
CA HIS A 116 -11.27 6.12 5.47
C HIS A 116 -10.13 7.14 5.34
N THR A 117 -10.01 7.87 4.22
CA THR A 117 -8.95 8.89 4.05
C THR A 117 -8.98 9.94 5.16
N VAL A 118 -10.15 10.56 5.38
CA VAL A 118 -10.34 11.55 6.45
C VAL A 118 -10.20 10.90 7.84
N THR A 119 -10.75 9.69 8.01
CA THR A 119 -10.74 8.94 9.27
C THR A 119 -9.32 8.61 9.72
N TYR A 120 -8.45 8.15 8.81
CA TYR A 120 -7.04 7.92 9.13
C TYR A 120 -6.34 9.22 9.53
N CYS A 121 -6.56 10.30 8.79
CA CYS A 121 -5.94 11.59 9.08
C CYS A 121 -6.32 12.12 10.47
N ASP A 122 -7.62 12.20 10.78
CA ASP A 122 -8.11 12.65 12.09
C ASP A 122 -7.59 11.76 13.22
N SER A 123 -7.72 10.45 13.06
CA SER A 123 -7.42 9.49 14.13
C SER A 123 -5.94 9.44 14.47
N LEU A 124 -5.06 9.55 13.47
CA LEU A 124 -3.61 9.64 13.69
C LEU A 124 -3.21 11.02 14.22
N ALA A 125 -3.83 12.10 13.75
CA ALA A 125 -3.56 13.43 14.28
C ALA A 125 -3.91 13.53 15.77
N ALA A 126 -5.04 12.94 16.18
CA ALA A 126 -5.43 12.85 17.59
C ALA A 126 -4.42 12.04 18.44
N ARG A 127 -3.60 11.19 17.83
CA ARG A 127 -2.52 10.41 18.49
C ARG A 127 -1.17 11.14 18.50
N GLY A 128 -1.07 12.31 17.87
CA GLY A 128 0.15 13.13 17.87
C GLY A 128 0.95 13.12 16.56
N PHE A 129 0.47 12.44 15.52
CA PHE A 129 1.06 12.54 14.17
C PHE A 129 0.65 13.87 13.50
N VAL A 130 1.44 14.34 12.54
CA VAL A 130 0.93 15.31 11.56
C VAL A 130 0.47 14.51 10.34
N THR A 131 -0.76 14.69 9.89
CA THR A 131 -1.26 13.90 8.76
C THR A 131 -1.76 14.78 7.64
N ALA A 132 -1.83 14.25 6.43
CA ALA A 132 -2.47 14.94 5.33
C ALA A 132 -3.24 14.01 4.41
N ALA A 133 -4.47 14.41 4.09
CA ALA A 133 -5.25 13.80 3.03
C ALA A 133 -4.85 14.46 1.70
N VAL A 134 -4.26 13.70 0.79
CA VAL A 134 -3.62 14.24 -0.42
C VAL A 134 -4.49 13.99 -1.65
N GLU A 135 -4.80 15.05 -2.38
CA GLU A 135 -5.39 14.97 -3.72
C GLU A 135 -4.28 14.73 -4.74
N TYR A 136 -4.44 13.79 -5.66
CA TYR A 136 -3.54 13.57 -6.79
C TYR A 136 -4.31 13.61 -8.12
N ARG A 137 -3.60 13.74 -9.25
CA ARG A 137 -4.24 13.78 -10.57
C ARG A 137 -4.99 12.48 -10.86
N LEU A 138 -6.29 12.61 -11.08
CA LEU A 138 -7.14 11.55 -11.62
C LEU A 138 -7.19 11.59 -13.15
N GLY A 139 -7.88 10.63 -13.76
CA GLY A 139 -8.12 10.58 -15.18
C GLY A 139 -7.52 9.39 -15.88
N ILE A 140 -8.40 8.56 -16.41
CA ILE A 140 -8.06 7.50 -17.35
C ILE A 140 -8.38 7.98 -18.76
N THR A 141 -7.45 7.77 -19.69
CA THR A 141 -7.70 7.97 -21.12
C THR A 141 -8.42 6.73 -21.67
N ALA A 142 -9.51 6.93 -22.38
CA ALA A 142 -10.31 5.86 -22.96
C ALA A 142 -10.79 6.24 -24.36
N VAL A 143 -10.80 5.26 -25.27
CA VAL A 143 -11.23 5.47 -26.66
C VAL A 143 -12.43 4.59 -26.99
N ILE A 144 -13.41 5.15 -27.71
CA ILE A 144 -14.50 4.35 -28.28
C ILE A 144 -14.06 3.86 -29.65
N LYS A 145 -13.85 2.55 -29.79
CA LYS A 145 -13.53 1.90 -31.05
C LYS A 145 -14.42 0.68 -31.25
N ASP A 146 -14.97 0.51 -32.45
CA ASP A 146 -15.82 -0.65 -32.79
C ASP A 146 -17.00 -0.88 -31.82
N LYS A 147 -17.61 0.22 -31.33
CA LYS A 147 -18.68 0.23 -30.30
C LYS A 147 -18.25 -0.35 -28.95
N ALA A 148 -16.96 -0.33 -28.63
CA ALA A 148 -16.42 -0.70 -27.33
C ALA A 148 -15.65 0.46 -26.70
N LEU A 149 -15.85 0.69 -25.40
CA LEU A 149 -15.00 1.59 -24.61
C LEU A 149 -13.71 0.84 -24.25
N THR A 150 -12.58 1.35 -24.73
CA THR A 150 -11.26 0.71 -24.56
C THR A 150 -10.36 1.56 -23.68
N ILE A 151 -9.80 0.94 -22.63
CA ILE A 151 -8.69 1.48 -21.83
C ILE A 151 -7.47 0.62 -22.14
N ASP A 152 -6.44 1.20 -22.73
CA ASP A 152 -5.24 0.44 -23.12
C ASP A 152 -4.13 0.47 -22.05
N SER A 153 -3.10 -0.36 -22.25
CA SER A 153 -2.00 -0.48 -21.30
C SER A 153 -1.09 0.75 -21.26
N LEU A 154 -0.95 1.46 -22.38
CA LEU A 154 -0.13 2.65 -22.51
C LEU A 154 -0.73 3.76 -21.66
N ASP A 155 -2.01 4.04 -21.88
CA ASP A 155 -2.79 5.07 -21.21
C ASP A 155 -2.90 4.82 -19.71
N PHE A 156 -3.09 3.56 -19.30
CA PHE A 156 -3.12 3.22 -17.89
C PHE A 156 -1.74 3.41 -17.22
N SER A 157 -0.65 2.99 -17.87
CA SER A 157 0.70 3.19 -17.32
C SER A 157 1.01 4.68 -17.12
N ARG A 158 0.57 5.53 -18.06
CA ARG A 158 0.69 6.99 -17.98
C ARG A 158 -0.15 7.57 -16.85
N THR A 159 -1.35 7.05 -16.65
CA THR A 159 -2.24 7.43 -15.55
C THR A 159 -1.57 7.21 -14.19
N VAL A 160 -1.02 6.01 -13.97
CA VAL A 160 -0.30 5.70 -12.73
C VAL A 160 0.93 6.61 -12.58
N TYR A 161 1.69 6.83 -13.66
CA TYR A 161 2.88 7.67 -13.63
C TYR A 161 2.60 9.13 -13.22
N ARG A 162 1.50 9.74 -13.70
CA ARG A 162 1.05 11.07 -13.28
C ARG A 162 0.84 11.12 -11.76
N GLY A 163 0.13 10.14 -11.20
CA GLY A 163 -0.09 10.06 -9.76
C GLY A 163 1.22 9.89 -8.97
N ILE A 164 2.19 9.14 -9.49
CA ILE A 164 3.47 8.93 -8.79
C ILE A 164 4.24 10.25 -8.65
N GLN A 165 4.30 11.07 -9.70
CA GLN A 165 4.91 12.41 -9.64
C GLN A 165 4.26 13.29 -8.58
N ASP A 166 2.95 13.15 -8.40
CA ASP A 166 2.16 13.95 -7.45
C ASP A 166 2.44 13.55 -6.00
N VAL A 167 2.45 12.24 -5.70
CA VAL A 167 2.82 11.73 -4.36
C VAL A 167 4.24 12.13 -4.00
N ARG A 168 5.17 12.05 -4.96
CA ARG A 168 6.56 12.49 -4.78
C ARG A 168 6.64 14.00 -4.46
N ALA A 169 5.85 14.83 -5.14
CA ALA A 169 5.74 16.26 -4.85
C ALA A 169 5.17 16.53 -3.45
N ALA A 170 4.16 15.78 -3.00
CA ALA A 170 3.59 15.91 -1.65
C ALA A 170 4.62 15.55 -0.55
N VAL A 171 5.41 14.48 -0.75
CA VAL A 171 6.51 14.12 0.17
C VAL A 171 7.56 15.23 0.24
N ARG A 172 7.96 15.79 -0.91
CA ARG A 172 8.91 16.92 -0.95
C ARG A 172 8.36 18.15 -0.25
N TYR A 173 7.07 18.46 -0.41
CA TYR A 173 6.43 19.56 0.30
C TYR A 173 6.58 19.41 1.82
N PHE A 174 6.30 18.21 2.35
CA PHE A 174 6.44 17.97 3.78
C PHE A 174 7.89 18.14 4.25
N ARG A 175 8.87 17.61 3.49
CA ARG A 175 10.30 17.82 3.82
C ARG A 175 10.72 19.28 3.77
N ALA A 176 10.25 20.03 2.78
CA ALA A 176 10.57 21.45 2.63
C ALA A 176 9.98 22.32 3.73
N ASN A 177 8.83 21.93 4.28
CA ASN A 177 8.11 22.68 5.32
C ASN A 177 8.23 22.01 6.69
N ALA A 178 9.25 21.17 6.91
CA ALA A 178 9.35 20.34 8.10
C ALA A 178 9.35 21.15 9.40
N ASP A 179 10.07 22.28 9.41
CA ASP A 179 10.15 23.18 10.57
C ASP A 179 8.81 23.89 10.86
N GLU A 180 8.11 24.37 9.82
CA GLU A 180 6.78 25.01 9.97
C GLU A 180 5.74 24.00 10.48
N LEU A 181 5.77 22.78 9.94
CA LEU A 181 4.86 21.72 10.31
C LEU A 181 5.25 21.04 11.64
N GLY A 182 6.43 21.33 12.20
CA GLY A 182 6.95 20.67 13.39
C GLY A 182 7.06 19.15 13.24
N ILE A 183 7.58 18.70 12.11
CA ILE A 183 7.75 17.28 11.77
C ILE A 183 9.22 16.90 11.64
N ASP A 184 9.53 15.62 11.80
CA ASP A 184 10.83 15.05 11.46
C ASP A 184 10.86 14.72 9.94
N PRO A 185 11.70 15.36 9.12
CA PRO A 185 11.76 15.10 7.68
C PRO A 185 12.24 13.67 7.32
N ASN A 186 12.75 12.92 8.31
CA ASN A 186 13.14 11.52 8.19
C ASN A 186 12.05 10.53 8.66
N ARG A 187 10.86 11.02 9.02
CA ARG A 187 9.72 10.21 9.46
C ARG A 187 8.45 10.61 8.70
N ILE A 188 8.50 10.51 7.37
CA ILE A 188 7.33 10.73 6.52
C ILE A 188 6.84 9.38 6.01
N TYR A 189 5.64 8.98 6.38
CA TYR A 189 5.05 7.68 6.04
C TYR A 189 3.86 7.88 5.11
N LEU A 190 3.52 6.84 4.34
CA LEU A 190 2.31 6.83 3.52
C LEU A 190 1.32 5.80 4.04
N ILE A 191 0.03 6.12 3.95
CA ILE A 191 -1.04 5.13 3.88
C ILE A 191 -1.62 5.25 2.48
N GLY A 192 -1.73 4.14 1.76
CA GLY A 192 -2.35 4.12 0.45
C GLY A 192 -3.49 3.14 0.39
N ASN A 193 -4.57 3.53 -0.26
CA ASN A 193 -5.77 2.72 -0.48
C ASN A 193 -5.94 2.41 -1.96
N SER A 194 -6.01 1.14 -2.37
CA SER A 194 -6.25 0.73 -3.76
C SER A 194 -5.30 1.42 -4.75
N ALA A 195 -5.80 2.31 -5.63
CA ALA A 195 -4.99 3.15 -6.50
C ALA A 195 -3.91 3.94 -5.73
N GLY A 196 -4.25 4.54 -4.59
CA GLY A 196 -3.32 5.21 -3.69
C GLY A 196 -2.28 4.27 -3.07
N ALA A 197 -2.60 2.99 -2.90
CA ALA A 197 -1.64 1.97 -2.43
C ALA A 197 -0.61 1.65 -3.52
N ILE A 198 -1.03 1.57 -4.79
CA ILE A 198 -0.12 1.47 -5.93
C ILE A 198 0.82 2.68 -5.92
N LEU A 199 0.28 3.91 -5.88
CA LEU A 199 1.11 5.13 -5.85
C LEU A 199 2.09 5.16 -4.67
N SER A 200 1.68 4.68 -3.50
CA SER A 200 2.51 4.66 -2.31
C SER A 200 3.66 3.66 -2.40
N LEU A 201 3.40 2.46 -2.92
CA LEU A 201 4.42 1.43 -3.16
C LEU A 201 5.41 1.90 -4.23
N GLU A 202 4.90 2.44 -5.34
CA GLU A 202 5.72 3.01 -6.41
C GLU A 202 6.59 4.18 -5.90
N ASN A 203 6.06 5.04 -5.03
CA ASN A 203 6.82 6.14 -4.43
C ASN A 203 8.07 5.64 -3.67
N ILE A 204 7.93 4.58 -2.87
CA ILE A 204 9.04 4.09 -2.06
C ILE A 204 10.03 3.23 -2.81
N TYR A 205 9.63 2.57 -3.90
CA TYR A 205 10.52 1.67 -4.64
C TYR A 205 11.05 2.22 -5.96
N MET A 206 10.26 2.98 -6.73
CA MET A 206 10.72 3.56 -7.98
C MET A 206 11.52 4.85 -7.71
N ASP A 207 12.85 4.77 -7.81
CA ASP A 207 13.77 5.86 -7.52
C ASP A 207 14.67 6.27 -8.69
N LYS A 208 14.72 5.47 -9.75
CA LYS A 208 15.51 5.74 -10.96
C LYS A 208 14.64 6.09 -12.14
N GLU A 209 15.12 7.00 -12.97
CA GLU A 209 14.52 7.29 -14.27
C GLU A 209 14.42 6.03 -15.15
N SER A 210 15.36 5.08 -15.04
CA SER A 210 15.33 3.81 -15.81
C SER A 210 14.15 2.90 -15.47
N GLU A 211 13.56 3.05 -14.29
CA GLU A 211 12.44 2.23 -13.82
C GLU A 211 11.09 2.75 -14.33
N ILE A 212 11.05 3.98 -14.85
CA ILE A 212 9.83 4.55 -15.43
C ILE A 212 9.37 3.71 -16.63
N PRO A 213 8.12 3.23 -16.66
CA PRO A 213 7.56 2.50 -17.79
C PRO A 213 7.78 3.27 -19.11
N PRO A 214 8.27 2.62 -20.19
CA PRO A 214 8.49 3.30 -21.47
C PRO A 214 7.24 4.04 -22.00
N ALA A 215 6.05 3.52 -21.68
CA ALA A 215 4.76 4.14 -21.98
C ALA A 215 4.62 5.58 -21.45
N ALA A 216 5.20 5.87 -20.29
CA ALA A 216 5.15 7.18 -19.64
C ALA A 216 6.11 8.20 -20.27
N LYS A 217 7.10 7.72 -21.04
CA LYS A 217 8.13 8.56 -21.70
C LYS A 217 7.81 8.90 -23.15
N ASN A 218 6.78 8.27 -23.73
CA ASN A 218 6.42 8.47 -25.13
C ASN A 218 5.31 9.53 -25.26
N ALA A 219 5.37 10.31 -26.34
CA ALA A 219 4.60 11.54 -26.54
C ALA A 219 3.08 11.43 -26.20
N PRO A 220 2.53 12.36 -25.39
CA PRO A 220 3.20 13.52 -24.81
C PRO A 220 4.13 13.15 -23.65
N ASP A 221 5.31 13.76 -23.61
CA ASP A 221 6.27 13.57 -22.53
C ASP A 221 5.69 14.11 -21.20
N LEU A 222 5.65 13.27 -20.18
CA LEU A 222 5.20 13.61 -18.82
C LEU A 222 6.31 14.21 -17.95
N GLY A 223 7.55 14.23 -18.44
CA GLY A 223 8.73 14.64 -17.70
C GLY A 223 9.25 13.54 -16.76
N GLY A 224 10.29 13.86 -15.98
CA GLY A 224 10.89 12.94 -15.03
C GLY A 224 10.08 12.76 -13.74
N LEU A 225 10.60 11.92 -12.83
CA LEU A 225 9.92 11.53 -11.58
C LEU A 225 9.53 12.72 -10.69
N ASP A 226 10.36 13.76 -10.68
CA ASP A 226 10.25 14.90 -9.77
C ASP A 226 9.85 16.20 -10.49
N ALA A 227 9.13 16.09 -11.61
CA ALA A 227 8.76 17.21 -12.49
C ALA A 227 7.93 18.33 -11.82
N TYR A 228 7.20 18.05 -10.74
CA TYR A 228 6.28 19.01 -10.10
C TYR A 228 6.62 19.29 -8.63
N GLY A 229 6.10 20.40 -8.09
CA GLY A 229 6.29 20.77 -6.68
C GLY A 229 7.69 21.27 -6.34
N VAL A 230 7.95 21.44 -5.05
CA VAL A 230 9.23 21.96 -4.53
C VAL A 230 10.39 21.03 -4.86
N GLN A 231 11.53 21.60 -5.24
CA GLN A 231 12.74 20.88 -5.67
C GLN A 231 13.81 20.88 -4.58
N GLY A 232 14.80 19.99 -4.69
CA GLY A 232 15.95 19.94 -3.76
C GLY A 232 15.71 19.15 -2.47
N TYR A 233 14.58 18.45 -2.35
CA TYR A 233 14.24 17.60 -1.22
C TYR A 233 14.03 16.16 -1.67
N GLY A 234 14.31 15.19 -0.78
CA GLY A 234 14.03 13.79 -1.05
C GLY A 234 12.55 13.57 -1.38
N SER A 235 12.27 12.70 -2.35
CA SER A 235 10.94 12.51 -2.93
C SER A 235 10.23 11.22 -2.50
N GLN A 236 10.96 10.32 -1.87
CA GLN A 236 10.39 9.05 -1.41
C GLN A 236 10.07 9.08 0.08
N ALA A 237 8.94 8.53 0.48
CA ALA A 237 8.60 8.35 1.89
C ALA A 237 9.54 7.33 2.58
N ASN A 238 9.46 7.27 3.90
CA ASN A 238 10.28 6.41 4.76
C ASN A 238 9.63 5.05 5.05
N ALA A 239 8.30 4.93 4.94
CA ALA A 239 7.56 3.69 5.11
C ALA A 239 6.17 3.78 4.47
N VAL A 240 5.52 2.63 4.23
CA VAL A 240 4.18 2.56 3.61
C VAL A 240 3.31 1.52 4.33
N ALA A 241 2.07 1.88 4.65
CA ALA A 241 0.99 0.93 4.85
C ALA A 241 0.15 0.86 3.57
N ALA A 242 0.31 -0.22 2.80
CA ALA A 242 -0.35 -0.42 1.52
C ALA A 242 -1.58 -1.33 1.70
N LEU A 243 -2.77 -0.75 1.51
CA LEU A 243 -4.03 -1.45 1.55
C LEU A 243 -4.42 -1.86 0.12
N TRP A 244 -4.40 -3.17 -0.17
CA TRP A 244 -4.76 -3.80 -1.45
C TRP A 244 -4.10 -3.13 -2.67
N GLY A 245 -2.76 -2.99 -2.57
CA GLY A 245 -1.91 -2.40 -3.61
C GLY A 245 -1.15 -3.41 -4.46
N ALA A 246 -0.45 -2.88 -5.47
CA ALA A 246 0.42 -3.62 -6.37
C ALA A 246 1.57 -2.74 -6.87
N VAL A 247 2.60 -3.34 -7.46
CA VAL A 247 3.68 -2.66 -8.19
C VAL A 247 3.64 -3.01 -9.68
N HIS A 248 4.16 -2.13 -10.53
CA HIS A 248 4.19 -2.31 -11.98
C HIS A 248 5.26 -3.31 -12.43
N ASP A 249 6.41 -3.34 -11.75
CA ASP A 249 7.48 -4.30 -11.98
C ASP A 249 8.11 -4.67 -10.64
N PRO A 250 8.12 -5.96 -10.22
CA PRO A 250 8.74 -6.36 -8.96
C PRO A 250 10.25 -6.06 -8.90
N LYS A 251 10.91 -5.83 -10.04
CA LYS A 251 12.32 -5.49 -10.10
C LYS A 251 12.65 -4.14 -9.51
N ILE A 252 11.70 -3.23 -9.34
CA ILE A 252 11.97 -1.93 -8.66
C ILE A 252 12.24 -2.11 -7.16
N ILE A 253 11.88 -3.27 -6.60
CA ILE A 253 12.15 -3.62 -5.21
C ILE A 253 13.58 -4.16 -5.12
N GLU A 254 14.57 -3.28 -5.30
CA GLU A 254 16.00 -3.63 -5.23
C GLU A 254 16.57 -3.33 -3.83
N ASP A 255 17.38 -2.28 -3.73
CA ASP A 255 18.16 -1.92 -2.54
C ASP A 255 17.37 -1.06 -1.52
N VAL A 256 16.08 -0.81 -1.77
CA VAL A 256 15.29 0.08 -0.93
C VAL A 256 14.79 -0.65 0.33
N LYS A 257 15.45 -0.37 1.45
CA LYS A 257 15.13 -0.95 2.78
C LYS A 257 14.15 -0.08 3.57
N LYS A 258 12.94 0.13 3.03
CA LYS A 258 11.88 0.86 3.72
C LYS A 258 10.85 -0.09 4.31
N PRO A 259 10.46 0.06 5.58
CA PRO A 259 9.42 -0.76 6.19
C PRO A 259 8.09 -0.65 5.43
N VAL A 260 7.43 -1.79 5.22
CA VAL A 260 6.10 -1.83 4.59
C VAL A 260 5.15 -2.73 5.35
N LEU A 261 3.91 -2.29 5.54
CA LEU A 261 2.78 -3.14 5.90
C LEU A 261 1.97 -3.44 4.63
N LEU A 262 1.82 -4.72 4.27
CA LEU A 262 0.97 -5.16 3.17
C LEU A 262 -0.34 -5.72 3.71
N VAL A 263 -1.47 -5.08 3.40
CA VAL A 263 -2.81 -5.58 3.72
C VAL A 263 -3.50 -5.99 2.42
N HIS A 264 -4.06 -7.20 2.34
CA HIS A 264 -4.69 -7.65 1.09
C HIS A 264 -5.65 -8.83 1.29
N GLY A 265 -6.75 -8.84 0.53
CA GLY A 265 -7.70 -9.94 0.50
C GLY A 265 -7.27 -10.98 -0.53
N LYS A 266 -7.23 -12.25 -0.16
CA LYS A 266 -6.75 -13.29 -1.10
C LYS A 266 -7.75 -13.61 -2.22
N ALA A 267 -8.99 -13.16 -2.10
CA ALA A 267 -10.02 -13.24 -3.13
C ALA A 267 -10.18 -11.93 -3.92
N ASP A 268 -9.24 -10.98 -3.77
CA ASP A 268 -9.23 -9.72 -4.53
C ASP A 268 -9.07 -9.97 -6.03
N SER A 269 -10.05 -9.52 -6.80
CA SER A 269 -10.09 -9.59 -8.26
C SER A 269 -9.99 -8.23 -8.94
N THR A 270 -9.94 -7.14 -8.18
CA THR A 270 -9.80 -5.77 -8.67
C THR A 270 -8.34 -5.39 -8.78
N VAL A 271 -7.61 -5.52 -7.68
CA VAL A 271 -6.14 -5.51 -7.65
C VAL A 271 -5.73 -6.92 -7.30
N VAL A 272 -5.36 -7.70 -8.32
CA VAL A 272 -5.18 -9.14 -8.14
C VAL A 272 -4.09 -9.44 -7.12
N TRP A 273 -4.45 -10.14 -6.04
CA TRP A 273 -3.58 -10.57 -4.93
C TRP A 273 -2.19 -11.07 -5.38
N LYS A 274 -2.16 -11.85 -6.48
CA LYS A 274 -0.95 -12.36 -7.11
C LYS A 274 -0.45 -11.45 -8.22
N THR A 275 -0.93 -11.71 -9.43
CA THR A 275 -0.48 -11.03 -10.65
C THR A 275 -1.67 -11.00 -11.58
N GLY A 276 -1.95 -9.83 -12.15
CA GLY A 276 -3.10 -9.68 -13.01
C GLY A 276 -3.27 -8.27 -13.51
N ARG A 277 -4.23 -8.11 -14.41
CA ARG A 277 -4.61 -6.81 -14.96
C ARG A 277 -5.55 -6.13 -13.97
N PRO A 278 -5.21 -4.94 -13.44
CA PRO A 278 -6.15 -4.19 -12.63
C PRO A 278 -7.34 -3.81 -13.50
N LEU A 279 -8.52 -3.70 -12.88
CA LEU A 279 -9.77 -3.38 -13.59
C LEU A 279 -10.18 -4.41 -14.65
N GLY A 280 -9.56 -5.61 -14.68
CA GLY A 280 -9.93 -6.65 -15.64
C GLY A 280 -11.38 -7.13 -15.51
N ASN A 281 -12.00 -6.94 -14.34
CA ASN A 281 -13.40 -7.21 -14.08
C ASN A 281 -14.22 -5.90 -13.91
N ILE A 282 -13.84 -4.82 -14.60
CA ILE A 282 -14.49 -3.51 -14.44
C ILE A 282 -16.00 -3.59 -14.68
N ALA A 283 -16.49 -4.51 -15.52
CA ALA A 283 -17.92 -4.74 -15.70
C ALA A 283 -18.61 -5.13 -14.38
N ALA A 284 -18.06 -6.05 -13.59
CA ALA A 284 -18.61 -6.44 -12.29
C ALA A 284 -18.34 -5.40 -11.20
N VAL A 285 -17.21 -4.69 -11.26
CA VAL A 285 -16.92 -3.56 -10.36
C VAL A 285 -17.93 -2.44 -10.59
N LEU A 286 -18.23 -2.12 -11.85
CA LEU A 286 -19.24 -1.14 -12.24
C LEU A 286 -20.65 -1.65 -11.93
N GLU A 287 -20.96 -2.93 -12.09
CA GLU A 287 -22.25 -3.51 -11.69
C GLU A 287 -22.48 -3.42 -10.18
N ASN A 288 -21.42 -3.60 -9.36
CA ASN A 288 -21.48 -3.46 -7.90
C ASN A 288 -21.49 -2.00 -7.42
N LEU A 289 -20.70 -1.12 -8.04
CA LEU A 289 -20.61 0.30 -7.65
C LEU A 289 -21.75 1.14 -8.27
N MET A 290 -22.29 0.72 -9.40
CA MET A 290 -23.26 1.46 -10.21
C MET A 290 -24.20 0.47 -10.95
N PRO A 291 -25.20 -0.15 -10.29
CA PRO A 291 -26.07 -1.15 -10.93
C PRO A 291 -26.96 -0.62 -12.07
N SER A 292 -27.35 0.66 -12.03
CA SER A 292 -28.25 1.30 -13.02
C SER A 292 -27.56 1.59 -14.37
N MET A 293 -26.30 2.01 -14.38
CA MET A 293 -25.16 1.23 -14.86
C MET A 293 -25.31 0.36 -16.06
N ALA A 294 -24.96 -0.89 -15.78
CA ALA A 294 -25.06 -2.04 -16.64
C ALA A 294 -26.40 -2.12 -17.38
N ALA A 295 -27.50 -1.62 -16.80
CA ALA A 295 -28.81 -1.59 -17.44
C ALA A 295 -28.97 -0.50 -18.52
N SER A 296 -28.23 0.62 -18.44
CA SER A 296 -28.38 1.79 -19.31
C SER A 296 -27.29 1.95 -20.38
N VAL A 297 -26.10 1.35 -20.20
CA VAL A 297 -25.06 1.33 -21.26
C VAL A 297 -25.44 0.42 -22.43
N GLY A 298 -26.47 -0.43 -22.29
CA GLY A 298 -26.78 -1.46 -23.27
C GLY A 298 -25.57 -2.37 -23.55
N ALA A 299 -25.63 -3.17 -24.61
CA ALA A 299 -24.59 -4.12 -25.01
C ALA A 299 -23.26 -3.49 -25.51
N MET A 300 -22.84 -2.33 -24.98
CA MET A 300 -21.53 -1.75 -25.27
C MET A 300 -20.44 -2.61 -24.60
N ALA A 301 -19.51 -3.13 -25.38
CA ALA A 301 -18.42 -3.93 -24.84
C ALA A 301 -17.39 -3.03 -24.12
N PHE A 302 -16.90 -3.46 -22.96
CA PHE A 302 -15.78 -2.81 -22.27
C PHE A 302 -14.51 -3.62 -22.50
N HIS A 303 -13.50 -3.01 -23.09
CA HIS A 303 -12.20 -3.64 -23.34
C HIS A 303 -11.16 -3.01 -22.43
N VAL A 304 -10.76 -3.72 -21.37
CA VAL A 304 -9.70 -3.28 -20.46
C VAL A 304 -8.43 -4.05 -20.77
N ALA A 305 -7.46 -3.36 -21.34
CA ALA A 305 -6.16 -3.89 -21.71
C ALA A 305 -5.03 -3.29 -20.86
N THR A 306 -5.28 -3.07 -19.56
CA THR A 306 -4.27 -2.56 -18.60
C THR A 306 -3.01 -3.44 -18.56
N PRO A 307 -1.84 -2.88 -18.18
CA PRO A 307 -0.64 -3.68 -17.95
C PRO A 307 -0.88 -4.66 -16.80
N THR A 308 -0.09 -5.73 -16.80
CA THR A 308 -0.05 -6.63 -15.65
C THR A 308 0.60 -5.92 -14.46
N LEU A 309 -0.07 -5.92 -13.31
CA LEU A 309 0.50 -5.50 -12.04
C LEU A 309 0.78 -6.71 -11.14
N TYR A 310 1.64 -6.51 -10.15
CA TYR A 310 2.09 -7.53 -9.21
C TYR A 310 1.62 -7.16 -7.81
N GLY A 311 0.62 -7.89 -7.32
CA GLY A 311 -0.01 -7.68 -6.03
C GLY A 311 0.84 -8.14 -4.86
N SER A 312 0.27 -7.99 -3.66
CA SER A 312 0.98 -8.20 -2.39
C SER A 312 1.62 -9.58 -2.22
N TYR A 313 1.12 -10.65 -2.85
CA TYR A 313 1.80 -11.96 -2.80
C TYR A 313 3.20 -11.93 -3.42
N VAL A 314 3.33 -11.27 -4.57
CA VAL A 314 4.60 -11.16 -5.29
C VAL A 314 5.52 -10.20 -4.55
N ILE A 315 4.98 -9.07 -4.08
CA ILE A 315 5.72 -8.09 -3.30
C ILE A 315 6.30 -8.75 -2.03
N ASP A 316 5.49 -9.46 -1.24
CA ASP A 316 5.92 -10.22 -0.05
C ASP A 316 7.06 -11.21 -0.37
N SER A 317 6.94 -11.93 -1.50
CA SER A 317 7.96 -12.88 -1.94
C SER A 317 9.29 -12.19 -2.26
N VAL A 318 9.26 -11.03 -2.91
CA VAL A 318 10.46 -10.26 -3.28
C VAL A 318 11.08 -9.60 -2.04
N LEU A 319 10.26 -9.00 -1.17
CA LEU A 319 10.73 -8.39 0.08
C LEU A 319 11.39 -9.43 0.99
N THR A 320 10.80 -10.63 1.08
CA THR A 320 11.38 -11.76 1.82
C THR A 320 12.72 -12.19 1.21
N ALA A 321 12.79 -12.30 -0.12
CA ALA A 321 14.03 -12.68 -0.81
C ALA A 321 15.15 -11.65 -0.62
N ASN A 322 14.82 -10.37 -0.57
CA ASN A 322 15.77 -9.26 -0.43
C ASN A 322 16.02 -8.86 1.03
N ASN A 323 15.44 -9.57 2.00
CA ASN A 323 15.55 -9.29 3.43
C ASN A 323 15.19 -7.82 3.79
N VAL A 324 14.12 -7.31 3.16
CA VAL A 324 13.52 -6.01 3.49
C VAL A 324 12.54 -6.20 4.64
N GLU A 325 12.58 -5.32 5.65
CA GLU A 325 11.63 -5.36 6.76
C GLU A 325 10.21 -5.09 6.27
N HIS A 326 9.27 -6.01 6.54
CA HIS A 326 7.87 -5.82 6.20
C HIS A 326 6.97 -6.68 7.09
N ASP A 327 5.73 -6.20 7.26
CA ASP A 327 4.63 -6.89 7.93
C ASP A 327 3.52 -7.19 6.93
N THR A 328 2.72 -8.21 7.23
CA THR A 328 1.63 -8.63 6.36
C THR A 328 0.34 -8.88 7.13
N TYR A 329 -0.79 -8.55 6.49
CA TYR A 329 -2.13 -8.89 6.94
C TYR A 329 -2.95 -9.36 5.75
N PHE A 330 -2.82 -10.65 5.45
CA PHE A 330 -3.48 -11.30 4.32
C PHE A 330 -4.65 -12.14 4.80
N VAL A 331 -5.85 -11.85 4.31
CA VAL A 331 -7.07 -12.48 4.81
C VAL A 331 -7.69 -13.38 3.74
N GLU A 332 -7.93 -14.64 4.09
CA GLU A 332 -8.58 -15.62 3.20
C GLU A 332 -10.03 -15.21 2.91
N GLY A 333 -10.47 -15.40 1.66
CA GLY A 333 -11.85 -15.15 1.23
C GLY A 333 -12.27 -13.67 1.16
N GLN A 334 -11.48 -12.73 1.67
CA GLN A 334 -11.81 -11.31 1.61
C GLN A 334 -11.58 -10.72 0.20
N PRO A 335 -12.50 -9.86 -0.28
CA PRO A 335 -12.41 -9.22 -1.58
C PRO A 335 -11.54 -7.95 -1.53
N HIS A 336 -11.64 -7.10 -2.56
CA HIS A 336 -11.05 -5.76 -2.58
C HIS A 336 -11.72 -4.87 -1.50
N GLU A 337 -10.93 -3.98 -0.87
CA GLU A 337 -11.39 -2.98 0.11
C GLU A 337 -12.25 -3.53 1.27
N PHE A 338 -11.73 -4.51 2.00
CA PHE A 338 -12.37 -4.98 3.23
C PHE A 338 -11.90 -4.12 4.43
N TYR A 339 -12.82 -3.37 5.03
CA TYR A 339 -12.55 -2.52 6.19
C TYR A 339 -13.12 -3.11 7.49
N ASP A 340 -12.78 -2.47 8.61
CA ASP A 340 -13.23 -2.83 9.96
C ASP A 340 -14.73 -2.52 10.10
N TYR A 341 -15.59 -3.46 9.69
CA TYR A 341 -17.03 -3.42 9.88
C TYR A 341 -17.42 -4.26 11.11
N GLU A 342 -18.42 -3.81 11.90
CA GLU A 342 -18.76 -4.40 13.21
C GLU A 342 -19.08 -5.90 13.17
N ASP A 343 -19.53 -6.41 12.01
CA ASP A 343 -19.89 -7.82 11.81
C ASP A 343 -18.74 -8.71 11.29
N TYR A 344 -17.56 -8.14 11.03
CA TYR A 344 -16.43 -8.84 10.42
C TYR A 344 -15.22 -8.89 11.37
N ASP A 345 -14.61 -10.06 11.57
CA ASP A 345 -13.38 -10.23 12.38
C ASP A 345 -12.13 -9.79 11.59
N VAL A 346 -12.15 -8.55 11.09
CA VAL A 346 -11.02 -7.90 10.42
C VAL A 346 -10.56 -6.68 11.21
N LYS A 347 -9.24 -6.47 11.25
CA LYS A 347 -8.59 -5.46 12.11
C LYS A 347 -7.59 -4.61 11.33
N VAL A 348 -7.95 -4.22 10.11
CA VAL A 348 -7.13 -3.43 9.19
C VAL A 348 -6.68 -2.13 9.84
N GLN A 349 -7.59 -1.34 10.41
CA GLN A 349 -7.22 -0.05 11.01
C GLN A 349 -6.26 -0.26 12.18
N LYS A 350 -6.52 -1.26 13.03
CA LYS A 350 -5.65 -1.59 14.14
C LYS A 350 -4.24 -1.96 13.65
N LYS A 351 -4.13 -2.79 12.59
CA LYS A 351 -2.83 -3.18 12.01
C LYS A 351 -2.05 -1.98 11.48
N VAL A 352 -2.72 -1.06 10.81
CA VAL A 352 -2.11 0.19 10.32
C VAL A 352 -1.60 1.03 11.49
N PHE A 353 -2.40 1.20 12.55
CA PHE A 353 -2.00 1.99 13.72
C PHE A 353 -0.84 1.35 14.49
N ASP A 354 -0.89 0.04 14.73
CA ASP A 354 0.19 -0.71 15.39
C ASP A 354 1.51 -0.53 14.60
N PHE A 355 1.47 -0.74 13.28
CA PHE A 355 2.63 -0.57 12.40
C PHE A 355 3.23 0.85 12.47
N LEU A 356 2.39 1.89 12.35
CA LEU A 356 2.85 3.27 12.39
C LEU A 356 3.41 3.64 13.76
N TYR A 357 2.77 3.18 14.85
CA TYR A 357 3.26 3.36 16.21
C TYR A 357 4.63 2.68 16.39
N ASP A 358 4.82 1.44 15.94
CA ASP A 358 6.10 0.73 16.05
C ASP A 358 7.24 1.47 15.33
N LEU A 359 6.97 2.11 14.20
CA LEU A 359 7.93 2.97 13.51
C LEU A 359 8.32 4.20 14.34
N THR A 360 7.43 4.73 15.17
CA THR A 360 7.75 5.86 16.07
C THR A 360 8.71 5.45 17.19
N GLN A 361 8.69 4.18 17.61
CA GLN A 361 9.56 3.64 18.65
C GLN A 361 11.00 3.39 18.16
N LYS A 362 11.20 3.30 16.85
CA LYS A 362 12.52 3.17 16.22
C LYS A 362 13.18 4.56 16.11
N PRO A 363 14.52 4.66 16.17
CA PRO A 363 15.20 5.92 15.85
C PRO A 363 14.90 6.32 14.40
N ALA A 364 14.79 7.62 14.14
CA ALA A 364 14.72 8.15 12.78
C ALA A 364 15.94 7.63 12.01
N SER A 365 15.74 7.11 10.80
CA SER A 365 16.75 6.39 10.03
C SER A 365 18.05 7.20 9.89
N ALA A 366 19.02 6.95 10.75
CA ALA A 366 20.43 7.01 10.40
C ALA A 366 20.77 5.64 9.86
N ASP A 367 21.48 5.56 8.73
CA ASP A 367 21.99 4.34 8.11
C ASP A 367 22.46 3.35 9.18
N ARG A 368 21.58 2.41 9.55
CA ARG A 368 21.97 1.29 10.37
C ARG A 368 22.33 0.19 9.41
N ILE A 369 23.62 -0.17 9.43
CA ILE A 369 24.04 -1.56 9.31
C ILE A 369 23.24 -2.31 10.37
N VAL A 370 22.12 -2.89 9.97
CA VAL A 370 21.32 -3.75 10.81
C VAL A 370 22.11 -5.06 10.96
N VAL A 371 22.89 -5.16 12.04
CA VAL A 371 23.13 -6.48 12.63
C VAL A 371 21.79 -6.86 13.24
N ALA A 372 20.94 -7.50 12.44
CA ALA A 372 19.75 -8.14 12.94
C ALA A 372 20.22 -9.11 14.03
N LEU A 373 19.63 -9.04 15.22
CA LEU A 373 19.65 -10.18 16.14
C LEU A 373 18.81 -11.28 15.47
N VAL A 374 19.42 -11.93 14.48
CA VAL A 374 18.92 -13.15 13.85
C VAL A 374 18.81 -14.15 14.98
N LYS A 375 17.57 -14.51 15.33
CA LYS A 375 17.34 -15.69 16.17
C LYS A 375 18.05 -16.85 15.44
N PRO A 376 19.12 -17.45 16.00
CA PRO A 376 19.86 -18.47 15.29
C PRO A 376 18.90 -19.59 14.90
N SER A 377 18.86 -19.93 13.61
CA SER A 377 17.99 -21.02 13.13
C SER A 377 18.40 -22.29 13.84
N ALA A 378 17.41 -23.06 14.31
CA ALA A 378 17.69 -24.38 14.84
C ALA A 378 18.06 -25.35 13.71
N LEU A 379 17.68 -25.02 12.47
CA LEU A 379 17.81 -25.85 11.29
C LEU A 379 19.21 -25.75 10.69
N ARG A 380 19.81 -26.89 10.40
CA ARG A 380 21.09 -26.99 9.68
C ARG A 380 20.96 -27.96 8.52
N MET A 381 21.31 -27.50 7.33
CA MET A 381 21.47 -28.39 6.17
C MET A 381 22.73 -29.23 6.34
N GLY A 382 22.65 -30.49 5.95
CA GLY A 382 23.78 -31.40 5.84
C GLY A 382 24.60 -31.13 4.59
N GLU A 383 25.65 -31.93 4.42
CA GLU A 383 26.57 -31.82 3.29
C GLU A 383 25.83 -31.93 1.95
N ASN A 384 26.17 -31.04 1.01
CA ASN A 384 25.55 -30.96 -0.32
C ASN A 384 24.01 -30.82 -0.31
N ASN A 385 23.42 -30.32 0.80
CA ASN A 385 21.98 -30.24 1.04
C ASN A 385 21.25 -31.60 1.04
N MET A 386 21.98 -32.71 1.19
CA MET A 386 21.43 -34.07 1.10
C MET A 386 20.68 -34.51 2.35
N SER A 387 20.71 -33.71 3.41
CA SER A 387 19.98 -33.96 4.65
C SER A 387 19.75 -32.65 5.40
N PHE A 388 18.97 -32.70 6.48
CA PHE A 388 18.93 -31.60 7.45
C PHE A 388 18.74 -32.11 8.88
N THR A 389 19.09 -31.27 9.85
CA THR A 389 18.91 -31.50 11.29
C THR A 389 18.26 -30.30 11.94
N VAL A 390 17.67 -30.50 13.13
CA VAL A 390 17.24 -29.42 14.02
C VAL A 390 17.97 -29.53 15.36
N SER A 391 18.43 -28.40 15.91
CA SER A 391 19.19 -28.36 17.17
C SER A 391 18.31 -28.28 18.42
N LYS A 392 17.01 -28.03 18.28
CA LYS A 392 16.02 -27.96 19.38
C LYS A 392 14.60 -28.24 18.87
N GLY A 393 13.72 -28.66 19.79
CA GLY A 393 12.33 -29.01 19.50
C GLY A 393 12.08 -30.51 19.48
N ASN A 394 10.83 -30.92 19.67
CA ASN A 394 10.40 -32.32 19.67
C ASN A 394 9.22 -32.48 18.72
N ASN A 395 9.26 -33.50 17.86
CA ASN A 395 8.19 -33.83 16.91
C ASN A 395 7.74 -32.63 16.04
N LEU A 396 8.69 -31.88 15.49
CA LEU A 396 8.42 -30.74 14.62
C LEU A 396 8.02 -31.21 13.23
N ALA A 397 6.81 -30.86 12.78
CA ALA A 397 6.37 -31.16 11.42
C ALA A 397 7.26 -30.47 10.39
N TYR A 398 7.65 -31.19 9.34
CA TYR A 398 8.37 -30.65 8.20
C TYR A 398 7.71 -31.04 6.87
N ALA A 399 7.92 -30.21 5.85
CA ALA A 399 7.54 -30.48 4.47
C ALA A 399 8.59 -29.91 3.51
N VAL A 400 8.94 -30.70 2.50
CA VAL A 400 9.76 -30.32 1.35
C VAL A 400 8.83 -30.17 0.17
N THR A 401 8.90 -29.02 -0.49
CA THR A 401 8.07 -28.71 -1.66
C THR A 401 8.94 -28.39 -2.87
N ASP A 402 8.50 -28.78 -4.06
CA ASP A 402 9.10 -28.29 -5.31
C ASP A 402 8.68 -26.83 -5.58
N LEU A 403 9.27 -26.19 -6.61
CA LEU A 403 8.91 -24.81 -6.98
C LEU A 403 7.48 -24.64 -7.49
N ARG A 404 6.75 -25.74 -7.75
CA ARG A 404 5.33 -25.73 -8.11
C ARG A 404 4.42 -25.91 -6.88
N GLY A 405 5.00 -25.97 -5.68
CA GLY A 405 4.29 -26.12 -4.42
C GLY A 405 3.84 -27.54 -4.10
N ARG A 406 4.25 -28.55 -4.88
CA ARG A 406 3.91 -29.95 -4.60
C ARG A 406 4.79 -30.46 -3.46
N ILE A 407 4.19 -31.11 -2.47
CA ILE A 407 4.94 -31.76 -1.38
C ILE A 407 5.60 -33.02 -1.94
N VAL A 408 6.93 -33.06 -1.90
CA VAL A 408 7.73 -34.21 -2.37
C VAL A 408 8.24 -35.06 -1.22
N LYS A 409 8.31 -34.51 0.00
CA LYS A 409 8.64 -35.23 1.24
C LYS A 409 8.06 -34.51 2.45
N ASN A 410 7.58 -35.22 3.45
CA ASN A 410 7.12 -34.63 4.71
C ASN A 410 7.28 -35.62 5.86
N GLY A 411 7.12 -35.12 7.09
CA GLY A 411 7.19 -35.94 8.29
C GLY A 411 7.31 -35.09 9.54
N ALA A 412 7.89 -35.67 10.59
CA ALA A 412 8.28 -34.95 11.79
C ALA A 412 9.74 -35.20 12.14
N VAL A 413 10.37 -34.25 12.83
CA VAL A 413 11.78 -34.29 13.23
C VAL A 413 11.96 -33.71 14.63
N SER A 414 12.82 -34.33 15.42
CA SER A 414 13.17 -33.92 16.78
C SER A 414 14.63 -33.49 16.85
N ALA A 415 14.99 -32.81 17.94
CA ALA A 415 16.36 -32.34 18.16
C ALA A 415 17.37 -33.49 18.08
N GLY A 416 18.40 -33.33 17.24
CA GLY A 416 19.45 -34.33 17.02
C GLY A 416 19.13 -35.40 15.97
N GLU A 417 17.90 -35.45 15.45
CA GLU A 417 17.56 -36.33 14.34
C GLU A 417 18.01 -35.75 12.99
N THR A 418 18.42 -36.63 12.08
CA THR A 418 18.79 -36.28 10.71
C THR A 418 17.73 -36.79 9.76
N VAL A 419 17.20 -35.91 8.91
CA VAL A 419 16.27 -36.26 7.84
C VAL A 419 17.05 -36.33 6.54
N ASP A 420 17.04 -37.51 5.91
CA ASP A 420 17.66 -37.72 4.60
C ASP A 420 16.80 -37.12 3.47
N LEU A 421 17.43 -36.44 2.53
CA LEU A 421 16.86 -35.84 1.33
C LEU A 421 17.48 -36.42 0.05
N SER A 422 18.33 -37.44 0.17
CA SER A 422 19.10 -38.02 -0.92
C SER A 422 18.27 -38.80 -1.97
N ASP A 423 17.02 -39.08 -1.64
CA ASP A 423 16.01 -39.74 -2.47
C ASP A 423 15.26 -38.78 -3.40
N LEU A 424 15.43 -37.47 -3.22
CA LEU A 424 14.83 -36.46 -4.10
C LEU A 424 15.62 -36.33 -5.41
N ASP A 425 14.89 -36.12 -6.50
CA ASP A 425 15.48 -35.87 -7.81
C ASP A 425 16.33 -34.59 -7.84
N ARG A 426 17.15 -34.44 -8.88
CA ARG A 426 17.87 -33.19 -9.14
C ARG A 426 16.86 -32.04 -9.33
N GLY A 427 17.01 -30.97 -8.55
CA GLY A 427 16.04 -29.89 -8.57
C GLY A 427 16.24 -28.84 -7.48
N VAL A 428 15.30 -27.90 -7.42
CA VAL A 428 15.25 -26.85 -6.40
C VAL A 428 14.01 -27.03 -5.54
N TYR A 429 14.22 -27.01 -4.24
CA TYR A 429 13.20 -27.34 -3.24
C TYR A 429 13.12 -26.28 -2.15
N VAL A 430 12.00 -26.26 -1.45
CA VAL A 430 11.78 -25.44 -0.25
C VAL A 430 11.43 -26.35 0.91
N LEU A 431 12.30 -26.38 1.92
CA LEU A 431 12.10 -27.05 3.20
C LEU A 431 11.40 -26.10 4.17
N ARG A 432 10.31 -26.55 4.77
CA ARG A 432 9.59 -25.86 5.85
C ARG A 432 9.61 -26.77 7.08
N VAL A 433 10.06 -26.25 8.22
CA VAL A 433 9.97 -26.92 9.52
C VAL A 433 9.18 -26.02 10.46
N LYS A 434 8.26 -26.61 11.24
CA LYS A 434 7.39 -25.88 12.17
C LYS A 434 8.22 -25.02 13.13
N GLY A 435 8.02 -23.70 13.07
CA GLY A 435 8.71 -22.73 13.93
C GLY A 435 10.06 -22.23 13.39
N GLU A 436 10.50 -22.70 12.23
CA GLU A 436 11.72 -22.23 11.53
C GLU A 436 11.38 -21.48 10.24
N ARG A 437 12.31 -20.64 9.78
CA ARG A 437 12.18 -19.99 8.48
C ARG A 437 12.34 -21.03 7.35
N PRO A 438 11.59 -20.92 6.24
CA PRO A 438 11.77 -21.81 5.10
C PRO A 438 13.19 -21.72 4.54
N VAL A 439 13.76 -22.86 4.14
CA VAL A 439 15.08 -22.93 3.51
C VAL A 439 14.92 -23.42 2.08
N ARG A 440 15.41 -22.61 1.12
CA ARG A 440 15.51 -23.02 -0.28
C ARG A 440 16.85 -23.72 -0.49
N PHE A 441 16.83 -24.90 -1.08
CA PHE A 441 18.04 -25.67 -1.36
C PHE A 441 17.97 -26.30 -2.75
N GLY A 442 19.16 -26.53 -3.34
CA GLY A 442 19.32 -27.23 -4.60
C GLY A 442 20.00 -28.58 -4.36
N LEU A 443 19.56 -29.59 -5.10
CA LEU A 443 20.23 -30.88 -5.21
C LEU A 443 20.82 -30.98 -6.62
N SER A 444 22.13 -31.17 -6.70
CA SER A 444 22.90 -31.02 -7.93
C SER A 444 23.61 -32.29 -8.38
N ARG A 445 23.12 -33.48 -8.00
CA ARG A 445 23.73 -34.76 -8.43
C ARG A 445 24.12 -34.75 -9.91
#